data_AF-A0A2D6RE38-F1
#
_entry.id   AF-A0A2D6RE38-F1
#
_cell.length_a   1.000
_cell.length_b   1.000
_cell.length_c   1.000
_cell.angle_alpha   90.00
_cell.angle_beta   90.00
_cell.angle_gamma   90.00
#
_symmetry.space_group_name_H-M   'P 1'
#
loop_
_entity.id
_entity.type
_entity.pdbx_description
1 polymer ?
#
loop_
_entity_poly.entity_id
_entity_poly.type
_entity_poly.pdbx_seq_one_letter_code
_entity_poly.pdbx_strand_id
1 'polypeptide(L)'
;MATEPKKAAVKTKKPKKELPPFEYPVAYCIAGVDEVGRGPLVGDVVTAAVILDMDNPIEGLMDSKKLSEKKREILAQEIKEKAVAWAIGRATPEEIDTINILHATMLAMQRAVAGLDVTPDYVLIDGNRCPE
;
A
#
# COMPACT_ATOMS: atom_id res chain seq x y z
N MET A 1 -52.29 -3.01 30.68
CA MET A 1 -51.30 -3.77 29.87
C MET A 1 -50.00 -2.99 29.90
N ALA A 2 -49.03 -3.42 30.69
CA ALA A 2 -47.70 -2.81 30.72
C ALA A 2 -46.90 -3.35 29.52
N THR A 3 -46.35 -2.47 28.71
CA THR A 3 -45.47 -2.80 27.58
C THR A 3 -44.06 -3.10 28.10
N GLU A 4 -43.54 -4.29 27.79
CA GLU A 4 -42.16 -4.66 28.11
C GLU A 4 -41.15 -3.80 27.32
N PRO A 5 -40.05 -3.36 27.93
CA PRO A 5 -38.98 -2.66 27.22
C PRO A 5 -38.16 -3.65 26.37
N LYS A 6 -37.94 -3.31 25.10
CA LYS A 6 -37.07 -4.06 24.19
C LYS A 6 -35.63 -4.06 24.71
N LYS A 7 -35.08 -5.25 25.00
CA LYS A 7 -33.64 -5.43 25.31
C LYS A 7 -32.81 -5.01 24.10
N ALA A 8 -31.91 -4.04 24.28
CA ALA A 8 -30.91 -3.67 23.29
C ALA A 8 -29.95 -4.85 23.06
N ALA A 9 -29.75 -5.24 21.80
CA ALA A 9 -28.78 -6.25 21.43
C ALA A 9 -27.35 -5.76 21.75
N VAL A 10 -26.69 -6.44 22.69
CA VAL A 10 -25.28 -6.23 23.00
C VAL A 10 -24.45 -6.68 21.79
N LYS A 11 -23.86 -5.73 21.06
CA LYS A 11 -22.92 -6.03 19.97
C LYS A 11 -21.66 -6.64 20.57
N THR A 12 -21.50 -7.96 20.45
CA THR A 12 -20.26 -8.65 20.81
C THR A 12 -19.15 -8.27 19.83
N LYS A 13 -18.13 -7.54 20.31
CA LYS A 13 -16.92 -7.25 19.51
C LYS A 13 -16.22 -8.58 19.20
N LYS A 14 -15.99 -8.86 17.92
CA LYS A 14 -15.12 -9.98 17.50
C LYS A 14 -13.75 -9.84 18.19
N PRO A 15 -13.16 -10.93 18.72
CA PRO A 15 -11.84 -10.86 19.33
C PRO A 15 -10.81 -10.39 18.30
N LYS A 16 -9.99 -9.40 18.69
CA LYS A 16 -8.85 -8.95 17.87
C LYS A 16 -7.86 -10.10 17.81
N LYS A 17 -7.56 -10.59 16.61
CA LYS A 17 -6.53 -11.60 16.41
C LYS A 17 -5.17 -10.91 16.63
N GLU A 18 -4.46 -11.26 17.69
CA GLU A 18 -3.07 -10.83 17.88
C GLU A 18 -2.22 -11.57 16.87
N LEU A 19 -1.57 -10.83 15.98
CA LEU A 19 -0.58 -11.36 15.05
C LEU A 19 0.79 -11.30 15.73
N PRO A 20 1.69 -12.26 15.46
CA PRO A 20 3.06 -12.17 15.92
C PRO A 20 3.72 -10.88 15.37
N PRO A 21 4.75 -10.36 16.05
CA PRO A 21 5.55 -9.26 15.53
C PRO A 21 6.07 -9.59 14.13
N PHE A 22 6.09 -8.60 13.24
CA PHE A 22 6.70 -8.77 11.93
C PHE A 22 8.22 -8.82 12.08
N GLU A 23 8.84 -9.88 11.56
CA GLU A 23 10.29 -10.02 11.51
C GLU A 23 10.80 -9.54 10.16
N TYR A 24 11.71 -8.55 10.18
CA TYR A 24 12.32 -8.06 8.96
C TYR A 24 13.30 -9.09 8.39
N PRO A 25 13.34 -9.25 7.06
CA PRO A 25 14.35 -10.08 6.41
C PRO A 25 15.75 -9.48 6.61
N VAL A 26 16.77 -10.33 6.59
CA VAL A 26 18.17 -9.89 6.57
C VAL A 26 18.48 -9.40 5.15
N ALA A 27 18.25 -8.10 4.91
CA ALA A 27 18.40 -7.43 3.62
C ALA A 27 18.90 -5.99 3.84
N TYR A 28 19.67 -5.47 2.90
CA TYR A 28 20.18 -4.10 2.95
C TYR A 28 19.29 -3.13 2.16
N CYS A 29 18.65 -3.64 1.10
CA CYS A 29 17.80 -2.86 0.22
C CYS A 29 16.39 -3.47 0.17
N ILE A 30 15.46 -2.87 0.92
CA ILE A 30 14.06 -3.33 0.99
C ILE A 30 13.17 -2.31 0.30
N ALA A 31 12.41 -2.74 -0.71
CA ALA A 31 11.39 -1.92 -1.35
C ALA A 31 10.03 -2.14 -0.68
N GLY A 32 9.33 -1.07 -0.34
CA GLY A 32 7.90 -1.09 -0.01
C GLY A 32 7.05 -0.82 -1.25
N VAL A 33 5.97 -1.57 -1.42
CA VAL A 33 5.07 -1.50 -2.59
C VAL A 33 3.61 -1.44 -2.16
N ASP A 34 2.87 -0.45 -2.64
CA ASP A 34 1.44 -0.25 -2.34
C ASP A 34 0.71 0.34 -3.56
N GLU A 35 -0.58 0.03 -3.68
CA GLU A 35 -1.44 0.44 -4.80
C GLU A 35 -2.58 1.39 -4.41
N VAL A 36 -3.02 2.14 -5.42
CA VAL A 36 -4.25 2.93 -5.38
C VAL A 36 -5.05 2.71 -6.66
N GLY A 37 -6.34 3.03 -6.64
CA GLY A 37 -7.19 2.95 -7.83
C GLY A 37 -7.90 1.62 -8.06
N ARG A 38 -7.91 0.69 -7.09
CA ARG A 38 -8.61 -0.61 -7.24
C ARG A 38 -10.14 -0.55 -7.15
N GLY A 39 -10.67 0.43 -6.43
CA GLY A 39 -12.10 0.59 -6.15
C GLY A 39 -12.88 1.55 -7.08
N PRO A 40 -12.27 2.63 -7.62
CA PRO A 40 -12.95 3.52 -8.56
C PRO A 40 -13.47 2.82 -9.82
N LEU A 41 -14.52 3.40 -10.42
CA LEU A 41 -15.10 2.91 -11.68
C LEU A 41 -14.32 3.35 -12.93
N VAL A 42 -13.50 4.39 -12.82
CA VAL A 42 -12.78 5.00 -13.94
C VAL A 42 -11.36 5.31 -13.49
N GLY A 43 -10.41 5.04 -14.38
CA GLY A 43 -8.99 5.36 -14.21
C GLY A 43 -8.11 4.13 -14.06
N ASP A 44 -6.81 4.39 -14.04
CA ASP A 44 -5.78 3.37 -13.90
C ASP A 44 -5.75 2.82 -12.46
N VAL A 45 -5.27 1.59 -12.32
CA VAL A 45 -4.61 1.17 -11.08
C VAL A 45 -3.16 1.65 -11.12
N VAL A 46 -2.71 2.29 -10.06
CA VAL A 46 -1.36 2.85 -9.94
C VAL A 46 -0.70 2.26 -8.70
N THR A 47 0.57 1.88 -8.84
CA THR A 47 1.39 1.35 -7.75
C THR A 47 2.68 2.14 -7.66
N ALA A 48 3.15 2.38 -6.43
CA ALA A 48 4.48 2.90 -6.17
C ALA A 48 5.36 1.81 -5.55
N ALA A 49 6.63 1.76 -5.96
CA ALA A 49 7.68 1.03 -5.28
C ALA A 49 8.69 2.05 -4.74
N VAL A 50 9.08 1.93 -3.47
CA VAL A 50 9.97 2.90 -2.81
C VAL A 50 10.98 2.16 -1.93
N ILE A 51 12.26 2.48 -2.09
CA ILE A 51 13.34 2.08 -1.21
C ILE A 51 13.74 3.31 -0.39
N LEU A 52 13.46 3.29 0.91
CA LEU A 52 13.79 4.41 1.80
C LEU A 52 15.25 4.33 2.25
N ASP A 53 15.85 5.50 2.48
CA ASP A 53 17.16 5.61 3.11
C ASP A 53 17.00 5.53 4.64
N MET A 54 17.66 4.54 5.25
CA MET A 54 17.63 4.32 6.70
C MET A 54 18.46 5.36 7.47
N ASP A 55 19.47 5.96 6.82
CA ASP A 55 20.32 6.98 7.42
C ASP A 55 19.72 8.39 7.27
N ASN A 56 18.72 8.55 6.40
CA ASN A 56 18.01 9.79 6.15
C ASN A 56 16.48 9.63 6.25
N PRO A 57 15.95 9.35 7.46
CA PRO A 57 14.53 9.07 7.65
C PRO A 57 13.65 10.29 7.34
N ILE A 58 12.44 10.00 6.87
CA ILE A 58 11.41 11.00 6.57
C ILE A 58 10.50 11.15 7.78
N GLU A 59 10.51 12.31 8.42
CA GLU A 59 9.69 12.57 9.59
C GLU A 59 8.19 12.61 9.25
N GLY A 60 7.38 11.95 10.08
CA GLY A 60 5.92 11.97 9.90
C GLY A 60 5.40 11.10 8.77
N LEU A 61 6.24 10.25 8.15
CA LEU A 61 5.83 9.20 7.25
C LEU A 61 5.05 8.12 8.02
N MET A 62 3.73 8.30 8.09
CA MET A 62 2.76 7.39 8.70
C MET A 62 1.58 7.18 7.75
N ASP A 63 0.70 6.23 8.07
CA ASP A 63 -0.49 5.88 7.27
C ASP A 63 -1.19 7.13 6.71
N SER A 64 -1.19 7.22 5.38
CA SER A 64 -1.63 8.37 4.59
C SER A 64 -3.08 8.78 4.89
N LYS A 65 -3.88 7.87 5.45
CA LYS A 65 -5.28 8.06 5.83
C LYS A 65 -5.49 9.06 6.98
N LYS A 66 -4.42 9.48 7.67
CA LYS A 66 -4.48 10.52 8.71
C LYS A 66 -3.89 11.88 8.28
N LEU A 67 -3.41 11.98 7.04
CA LEU A 67 -2.72 13.16 6.52
C LEU A 67 -3.66 14.01 5.65
N SER A 68 -3.53 15.35 5.74
CA SER A 68 -4.19 16.24 4.80
C SER A 68 -3.56 16.14 3.41
N GLU A 69 -4.28 16.53 2.37
CA GLU A 69 -3.78 16.59 0.98
C GLU A 69 -2.45 17.36 0.87
N LYS A 70 -2.41 18.59 1.39
CA LYS A 70 -1.19 19.40 1.42
C LYS A 70 0.00 18.69 2.09
N LYS A 71 -0.24 17.95 3.18
CA LYS A 71 0.83 17.18 3.85
C LYS A 71 1.30 16.00 3.00
N ARG A 72 0.38 15.32 2.29
CA ARG A 72 0.72 14.22 1.38
C ARG A 72 1.57 14.71 0.21
N GLU A 73 1.28 15.89 -0.35
CA GLU A 73 2.09 16.48 -1.42
C GLU A 73 3.51 16.80 -0.97
N ILE A 74 3.66 17.41 0.21
CA ILE A 74 4.98 17.71 0.80
C ILE A 74 5.78 16.41 1.03
N LEU A 75 5.15 15.41 1.66
CA LEU A 75 5.80 14.12 1.90
C LEU A 75 6.11 13.37 0.61
N ALA A 76 5.25 13.44 -0.41
CA ALA A 76 5.53 12.83 -1.71
C ALA A 76 6.77 13.44 -2.37
N GLN A 77 6.95 14.76 -2.25
CA GLN A 77 8.16 15.42 -2.74
C GLN A 77 9.39 15.00 -1.93
N GLU A 78 9.28 14.99 -0.60
CA GLU A 78 10.37 14.59 0.29
C GLU A 78 10.79 13.12 0.07
N ILE A 79 9.85 12.21 -0.16
CA ILE A 79 10.13 10.82 -0.54
C ILE A 79 10.94 10.78 -1.82
N LYS A 80 10.56 11.53 -2.85
CA LYS A 80 11.28 11.51 -4.13
C LYS A 80 12.69 12.04 -4.03
N GLU A 81 12.94 12.96 -3.08
CA GLU A 81 14.25 13.57 -2.85
C GLU A 81 15.16 12.73 -1.97
N LYS A 82 14.60 12.04 -0.95
CA LYS A 82 15.36 11.32 0.07
C LYS A 82 15.42 9.81 -0.11
N ALA A 83 14.50 9.22 -0.87
CA ALA A 83 14.52 7.78 -1.13
C ALA A 83 15.77 7.39 -1.94
N VAL A 84 16.30 6.19 -1.67
CA VAL A 84 17.40 5.60 -2.44
C VAL A 84 16.96 5.36 -3.88
N ALA A 85 15.74 4.86 -4.07
CA ALA A 85 15.10 4.71 -5.37
C ALA A 85 13.58 4.68 -5.21
N TRP A 86 12.87 5.12 -6.24
CA TRP A 86 11.42 5.00 -6.31
C TRP A 86 10.98 4.90 -7.76
N ALA A 87 9.83 4.27 -7.98
CA ALA A 87 9.25 4.13 -9.31
C ALA A 87 7.74 3.97 -9.23
N ILE A 88 7.06 4.27 -10.35
CA ILE A 88 5.62 4.16 -10.49
C ILE A 88 5.30 3.15 -11.60
N GLY A 89 4.44 2.19 -11.27
CA GLY A 89 3.82 1.30 -12.23
C GLY A 89 2.33 1.60 -12.35
N ARG A 90 1.75 1.29 -13.50
CA ARG A 90 0.30 1.44 -13.73
C ARG A 90 -0.24 0.31 -14.57
N ALA A 91 -1.54 0.06 -14.45
CA ALA A 91 -2.32 -0.74 -15.38
C ALA A 91 -3.55 0.06 -15.84
N THR A 92 -3.74 0.15 -17.16
CA THR A 92 -4.80 0.96 -17.77
C THR A 92 -6.17 0.27 -17.65
N PRO A 93 -7.29 0.98 -17.87
CA PRO A 93 -8.62 0.37 -17.94
C PRO A 93 -8.71 -0.79 -18.93
N GLU A 94 -8.06 -0.68 -20.09
CA GLU A 94 -8.05 -1.73 -21.10
C GLU A 94 -7.34 -3.00 -20.58
N GLU A 95 -6.26 -2.83 -19.82
CA GLU A 95 -5.58 -3.95 -19.17
C GLU A 95 -6.46 -4.52 -18.05
N ILE A 96 -7.08 -3.67 -17.23
CA ILE A 96 -8.01 -4.11 -16.17
C ILE A 96 -9.15 -4.95 -16.74
N ASP A 97 -9.76 -4.51 -17.84
CA ASP A 97 -10.85 -5.24 -18.49
C ASP A 97 -10.37 -6.58 -19.08
N THR A 98 -9.12 -6.65 -19.52
CA THR A 98 -8.53 -7.85 -20.13
C THR A 98 -8.11 -8.90 -19.09
N ILE A 99 -7.41 -8.50 -18.03
CA ILE A 99 -6.79 -9.42 -17.06
C ILE A 99 -7.42 -9.39 -15.67
N ASN A 100 -8.50 -8.62 -15.49
CA ASN A 100 -9.19 -8.32 -14.24
C ASN A 100 -8.38 -7.48 -13.25
N ILE A 101 -9.09 -6.89 -12.28
CA ILE A 101 -8.52 -5.95 -11.32
C ILE A 101 -7.40 -6.53 -10.46
N LEU A 102 -7.45 -7.83 -10.14
CA LEU A 102 -6.41 -8.45 -9.31
C LEU A 102 -5.10 -8.54 -10.09
N HIS A 103 -5.11 -9.06 -11.32
CA HIS A 103 -3.88 -9.21 -12.10
C HIS A 103 -3.40 -7.87 -12.64
N ALA A 104 -4.28 -6.92 -12.92
CA ALA A 104 -3.89 -5.55 -13.26
C ALA A 104 -3.11 -4.88 -12.11
N THR A 105 -3.53 -5.10 -10.85
CA THR A 105 -2.73 -4.68 -9.69
C THR A 105 -1.38 -5.38 -9.64
N MET A 106 -1.31 -6.70 -9.86
CA MET A 106 -0.02 -7.42 -9.88
C MET A 106 0.90 -6.90 -10.99
N LEU A 107 0.36 -6.62 -12.17
CA LEU A 107 1.09 -6.04 -13.30
C LEU A 107 1.62 -4.64 -12.98
N ALA A 108 0.80 -3.80 -12.35
CA ALA A 108 1.24 -2.47 -11.91
C ALA A 108 2.34 -2.57 -10.84
N MET A 109 2.25 -3.52 -9.90
CA MET A 109 3.31 -3.79 -8.92
C MET A 109 4.61 -4.26 -9.56
N GLN A 110 4.55 -5.21 -10.50
CA GLN A 110 5.72 -5.65 -11.26
C GLN A 110 6.38 -4.50 -12.01
N ARG A 111 5.58 -3.66 -12.68
CA ARG A 111 6.08 -2.46 -13.38
C ARG A 111 6.74 -1.46 -12.43
N ALA A 112 6.17 -1.26 -11.25
CA ALA A 112 6.75 -0.37 -10.25
C ALA A 112 8.11 -0.89 -9.77
N VAL A 113 8.21 -2.17 -9.40
CA VAL A 113 9.47 -2.77 -8.94
C VAL A 113 10.51 -2.79 -10.07
N ALA A 114 10.13 -3.17 -11.29
CA ALA A 114 11.02 -3.20 -12.44
C ALA A 114 11.50 -1.80 -12.89
N GLY A 115 10.78 -0.75 -12.50
CA GLY A 115 11.16 0.63 -12.79
C GLY A 115 12.14 1.24 -11.80
N LEU A 116 12.49 0.54 -10.70
CA LEU A 116 13.48 1.03 -9.73
C LEU A 116 14.87 1.04 -10.37
N ASP A 117 15.58 2.17 -10.23
CA ASP A 117 16.98 2.30 -10.66
C ASP A 117 17.94 1.41 -9.84
N VAL A 118 17.48 0.94 -8.68
CA VAL A 118 18.21 0.02 -7.80
C VAL A 118 17.38 -1.25 -7.62
N THR A 119 18.00 -2.40 -7.88
CA THR A 119 17.36 -3.71 -7.64
C THR A 119 17.29 -3.98 -6.14
N PRO A 120 16.08 -4.14 -5.55
CA PRO A 120 15.94 -4.47 -4.13
C PRO A 120 16.33 -5.93 -3.83
N ASP A 121 16.85 -6.17 -2.64
CA ASP A 121 17.09 -7.52 -2.11
C ASP A 121 15.77 -8.21 -1.71
N TYR A 122 14.82 -7.40 -1.24
CA TYR A 122 13.52 -7.86 -0.77
C TYR A 122 12.42 -6.85 -1.07
N VAL A 123 11.22 -7.33 -1.33
CA VAL A 123 10.05 -6.49 -1.61
C VAL A 123 8.95 -6.80 -0.59
N LEU A 124 8.48 -5.77 0.10
CA LEU A 124 7.34 -5.82 1.01
C LEU A 124 6.13 -5.20 0.30
N ILE A 125 5.06 -5.98 0.17
CA ILE A 125 3.88 -5.61 -0.62
C ILE A 125 2.67 -5.48 0.30
N ASP A 126 1.91 -4.40 0.17
CA ASP A 126 0.59 -4.28 0.82
C ASP A 126 -0.45 -5.15 0.11
N GLY A 127 -0.44 -6.45 0.41
CA GLY A 127 -1.30 -7.41 -0.27
C GLY A 127 -1.27 -8.80 0.35
N ASN A 128 -2.20 -9.64 -0.07
CA ASN A 128 -2.29 -11.04 0.36
C ASN A 128 -1.74 -12.04 -0.66
N ARG A 129 -1.20 -11.55 -1.79
CA ARG A 129 -0.61 -12.32 -2.87
C ARG A 129 0.63 -11.59 -3.36
N CYS A 130 1.70 -12.34 -3.58
CA CYS A 130 2.89 -11.82 -4.23
C CYS A 130 2.63 -11.78 -5.75
N PRO A 131 2.99 -10.70 -6.45
CA PRO A 131 3.15 -10.73 -7.89
C PRO A 131 4.17 -11.80 -8.28
N GLU A 132 3.94 -12.46 -9.42
CA GLU A 132 4.86 -13.47 -9.97
C GLU A 132 6.15 -12.84 -10.52
#